data_AF-A0A838U0Z3-F1
#
_entry.id   AF-A0A838U0Z3-F1
#
_cell.length_a   1.000
_cell.length_b   1.000
_cell.length_c   1.000
_cell.angle_alpha   90.00
_cell.angle_beta   90.00
_cell.angle_gamma   90.00
#
_symmetry.space_group_name_H-M   'P 1'
#
loop_
_entity.id
_entity.type
_entity.pdbx_description
1 polymer ?
#
loop_
_entity_poly.entity_id
_entity_poly.type
_entity_poly.pdbx_seq_one_letter_code
_entity_poly.pdbx_strand_id
1 'polypeptide(L)'
;MTADNIRDQIIYKVIENLIEVTNGDIYKSVNFNEIYHKACTEGGCANSRLDQTNLDLKNSVRQHATTKNYILTDINTVDNVQITSDGINAFNKLKNTK
;
A
#
# COMPACT_ATOMS: atom_id res chain seq x y z
N MET A 1 0.77 -19.71 5.57
CA MET A 1 0.40 -18.30 5.27
C MET A 1 -1.07 -18.27 4.96
N THR A 2 -1.85 -17.49 5.71
CA THR A 2 -3.27 -17.22 5.41
C THR A 2 -3.36 -16.09 4.39
N ALA A 3 -4.51 -15.93 3.72
CA ALA A 3 -4.75 -14.82 2.79
C ALA A 3 -4.58 -13.44 3.47
N ASP A 4 -4.93 -13.34 4.76
CA ASP A 4 -4.74 -12.12 5.56
C ASP A 4 -3.26 -11.76 5.71
N ASN A 5 -2.38 -12.75 5.95
CA ASN A 5 -0.93 -12.49 6.08
C ASN A 5 -0.32 -11.96 4.77
N ILE A 6 -0.88 -12.33 3.62
CA ILE A 6 -0.42 -11.87 2.30
C ILE A 6 -0.90 -10.45 2.04
N ARG A 7 -2.17 -10.16 2.32
CA ARG A 7 -2.72 -8.80 2.21
C ARG A 7 -1.94 -7.81 3.07
N ASP A 8 -1.64 -8.17 4.31
CA ASP A 8 -0.92 -7.30 5.24
C ASP A 8 0.53 -7.05 4.80
N GLN A 9 1.19 -8.05 4.20
CA GLN A 9 2.52 -7.88 3.59
C GLN A 9 2.50 -6.93 2.40
N ILE A 10 1.49 -7.04 1.53
CA ILE A 10 1.34 -6.14 0.39
C ILE A 10 1.05 -4.72 0.88
N ILE A 11 0.17 -4.55 1.87
CA ILE A 11 -0.10 -3.24 2.48
C ILE A 11 1.19 -2.64 3.02
N TYR A 12 1.99 -3.40 3.78
CA TYR A 12 3.27 -2.92 4.29
C TYR A 12 4.19 -2.43 3.17
N LYS A 13 4.29 -3.19 2.07
CA LYS A 13 5.08 -2.81 0.89
C LYS A 13 4.52 -1.59 0.16
N VAL A 14 3.20 -1.42 0.10
CA VAL A 14 2.55 -0.22 -0.44
C VAL A 14 2.94 1.00 0.39
N ILE A 15 2.88 0.91 1.72
CA ILE A 15 3.25 2.02 2.60
C ILE A 15 4.75 2.33 2.51
N GLU A 16 5.61 1.31 2.50
CA GLU A 16 7.06 1.46 2.29
C GLU A 16 7.35 2.24 0.99
N ASN A 17 6.74 1.79 -0.11
CA ASN A 17 6.93 2.42 -1.42
C ASN A 17 6.36 3.84 -1.50
N LEU A 18 5.25 4.13 -0.81
CA LEU A 18 4.76 5.50 -0.69
C LEU A 18 5.75 6.39 0.05
N ILE A 19 6.28 5.94 1.19
CA ILE A 19 7.28 6.71 1.95
C ILE A 19 8.51 7.00 1.10
N GLU A 20 9.01 6.01 0.37
CA GLU A 20 10.18 6.18 -0.51
C GLU A 20 9.91 7.19 -1.63
N VAL A 21 8.78 7.06 -2.34
CA VAL A 21 8.46 7.93 -3.47
C VAL A 21 8.12 9.35 -3.03
N THR A 22 7.53 9.52 -1.84
CA THR A 22 7.19 10.83 -1.30
C THR A 22 8.26 11.44 -0.40
N ASN A 23 9.33 10.71 -0.05
CA ASN A 23 10.21 11.06 1.07
C ASN A 23 9.43 11.34 2.37
N GLY A 24 8.28 10.67 2.56
CA GLY A 24 7.40 10.88 3.71
C GLY A 24 6.55 12.17 3.65
N ASP A 25 6.54 12.88 2.52
CA ASP A 25 5.65 14.04 2.34
C ASP A 25 4.19 13.59 2.23
N ILE A 26 3.37 13.97 3.21
CA ILE A 26 1.96 13.62 3.31
C ILE A 26 1.07 14.43 2.35
N TYR A 27 1.57 15.51 1.75
CA TYR A 27 0.83 16.33 0.79
C TYR A 27 1.05 15.85 -0.65
N LYS A 28 2.07 15.02 -0.88
CA LYS A 28 2.38 14.51 -2.21
C LYS A 28 1.43 13.37 -2.58
N SER A 29 0.73 13.56 -3.70
CA SER A 29 -0.18 12.58 -4.26
C SER A 29 0.56 11.69 -5.27
N VAL A 30 0.30 10.38 -5.23
CA VAL A 30 0.98 9.38 -6.07
C VAL A 30 -0.05 8.41 -6.64
N ASN A 31 0.19 7.91 -7.86
CA ASN A 31 -0.69 6.93 -8.48
C ASN A 31 -0.64 5.59 -7.72
N PHE A 32 -1.78 5.16 -7.20
CA PHE A 32 -1.89 3.93 -6.42
C PHE A 32 -1.57 2.68 -7.24
N ASN A 33 -1.91 2.66 -8.53
CA ASN A 33 -1.65 1.50 -9.38
C ASN A 33 -0.14 1.27 -9.54
N GLU A 34 0.64 2.34 -9.70
CA GLU A 34 2.10 2.26 -9.81
C GLU A 34 2.73 1.73 -8.51
N ILE A 35 2.31 2.28 -7.36
CA ILE A 35 2.76 1.85 -6.04
C ILE A 35 2.40 0.40 -5.76
N TYR A 36 1.15 0.02 -6.05
CA TYR A 36 0.66 -1.33 -5.86
C TYR A 36 1.44 -2.33 -6.73
N HIS A 37 1.68 -2.00 -7.99
CA HIS A 37 2.45 -2.83 -8.91
C HIS A 37 3.89 -3.07 -8.41
N LYS A 38 4.56 -2.00 -7.95
CA LYS A 38 5.89 -2.09 -7.33
C LYS A 38 5.85 -2.98 -6.07
N ALA A 39 4.89 -2.72 -5.18
CA ALA A 39 4.71 -3.48 -3.94
C ALA A 39 4.44 -4.96 -4.19
N CYS A 40 3.70 -5.29 -5.26
CA CYS A 40 3.44 -6.68 -5.62
C CYS A 40 4.67 -7.39 -6.19
N THR A 41 5.46 -6.69 -7.02
CA THR A 41 6.72 -7.20 -7.57
C THR A 41 7.72 -7.52 -6.45
N GLU A 42 7.83 -6.63 -5.46
CA GLU A 42 8.77 -6.78 -4.33
C GLU A 42 8.23 -7.65 -3.19
N GLY A 43 6.91 -7.72 -3.03
CA GLY A 43 6.20 -8.39 -1.93
C GLY A 43 5.81 -9.84 -2.21
N GLY A 44 6.19 -10.39 -3.38
CA GLY A 44 5.97 -11.81 -3.68
C GLY A 44 4.60 -12.14 -4.29
N CYS A 45 3.93 -11.18 -4.95
CA CYS A 45 2.73 -11.43 -5.77
C CYS A 45 3.00 -12.31 -7.02
N ALA A 46 4.25 -12.71 -7.26
CA ALA A 46 4.70 -13.49 -8.41
C ALA A 46 4.05 -14.89 -8.56
N ASN A 47 3.35 -15.38 -7.53
CA ASN A 47 2.57 -16.62 -7.64
C ASN A 47 1.16 -16.33 -8.16
N SER A 48 0.83 -16.94 -9.29
CA SER A 48 -0.34 -16.78 -10.19
C SER A 48 -1.77 -16.66 -9.60
N ARG A 49 -1.96 -16.72 -8.28
CA ARG A 49 -3.24 -16.43 -7.59
C ARG A 49 -3.34 -15.02 -7.01
N LEU A 50 -2.23 -14.28 -6.99
CA LEU A 50 -2.10 -12.92 -6.43
C LEU A 50 -1.53 -11.96 -7.48
N ASP A 51 -1.69 -12.30 -8.75
CA ASP A 51 -1.18 -11.50 -9.85
C ASP A 51 -1.60 -10.03 -9.69
N GLN A 52 -0.69 -9.12 -10.00
CA GLN A 52 -0.87 -7.66 -9.91
C GLN A 52 -2.05 -7.13 -10.74
N THR A 53 -2.60 -7.96 -11.61
CA THR A 53 -3.80 -7.72 -12.42
C THR A 53 -5.10 -8.03 -11.65
N ASN A 54 -5.02 -8.66 -10.47
CA ASN A 54 -6.17 -9.00 -9.63
C ASN A 54 -6.78 -7.73 -9.01
N LEU A 55 -7.85 -7.26 -9.64
CA LEU A 55 -8.59 -6.07 -9.22
C LEU A 55 -9.19 -6.21 -7.81
N ASP A 56 -9.63 -7.41 -7.42
CA ASP A 56 -10.22 -7.64 -6.10
C ASP A 56 -9.16 -7.52 -5.01
N LEU A 57 -7.96 -8.06 -5.23
CA LEU A 57 -6.85 -7.92 -4.31
C LEU A 57 -6.41 -6.46 -4.20
N LYS A 58 -6.27 -5.77 -5.34
CA LYS A 58 -5.93 -4.35 -5.38
C LYS A 58 -6.94 -3.50 -4.61
N ASN A 59 -8.23 -3.71 -4.87
CA ASN A 59 -9.31 -3.00 -4.20
C ASN A 59 -9.35 -3.33 -2.71
N SER A 60 -9.14 -4.58 -2.33
CA SER A 60 -9.07 -5.00 -0.93
C SER A 60 -7.90 -4.35 -0.19
N VAL A 61 -6.70 -4.31 -0.79
CA VAL A 61 -5.51 -3.64 -0.24
C VAL A 61 -5.78 -2.14 -0.07
N ARG A 62 -6.32 -1.49 -1.11
CA ARG A 62 -6.65 -0.07 -1.07
C ARG A 62 -7.66 0.24 0.02
N GLN A 63 -8.78 -0.48 0.03
CA GLN A 63 -9.83 -0.31 1.03
C GLN A 63 -9.29 -0.51 2.44
N HIS A 64 -8.49 -1.56 2.66
CA HIS A 64 -7.92 -1.83 3.97
C HIS A 64 -6.97 -0.72 4.43
N ALA A 65 -6.08 -0.24 3.54
CA ALA A 65 -5.17 0.86 3.84
C ALA A 65 -5.93 2.16 4.15
N THR A 66 -7.01 2.45 3.43
CA THR A 66 -7.89 3.60 3.70
C THR A 66 -8.64 3.44 5.02
N THR A 67 -9.22 2.27 5.30
CA THR A 67 -9.94 1.98 6.55
C THR A 67 -9.02 2.10 7.78
N LYS A 68 -7.74 1.76 7.64
CA LYS A 68 -6.72 1.93 8.68
C LYS A 68 -6.17 3.36 8.78
N ASN A 69 -6.68 4.28 7.96
CA ASN A 69 -6.18 5.64 7.83
C ASN A 69 -4.70 5.73 7.44
N TYR A 70 -4.14 4.74 6.72
CA TYR A 70 -2.74 4.78 6.27
C TYR A 70 -2.56 5.60 5.00
N ILE A 71 -3.61 5.68 4.19
CA ILE A 71 -3.66 6.48 2.97
C ILE A 71 -4.98 7.24 2.89
N LEU A 72 -4.94 8.38 2.21
CA LEU A 72 -6.12 9.15 1.78
C LEU A 72 -6.26 9.00 0.27
N THR A 73 -7.49 8.77 -0.20
CA THR A 73 -7.82 8.75 -1.62
C THR A 73 -8.26 10.14 -2.05
N ASP A 74 -7.67 10.67 -3.11
CA ASP A 74 -8.13 11.94 -3.67
C ASP A 74 -9.50 11.74 -4.34
N ILE A 75 -10.48 12.54 -3.95
CA ILE A 75 -11.84 12.50 -4.52
C ILE A 75 -11.88 12.94 -5.99
N ASN A 76 -10.89 13.73 -6.43
CA ASN A 76 -10.82 14.27 -7.78
C ASN A 76 -10.00 13.41 -8.73
N THR A 77 -9.14 12.55 -8.18
CA THR A 77 -8.31 11.63 -8.97
C THR A 77 -8.45 10.22 -8.40
N VAL A 78 -9.36 9.45 -9.00
CA VAL A 78 -9.78 8.12 -8.55
C VAL A 78 -8.59 7.17 -8.35
N ASP A 79 -7.44 7.39 -9.00
CA ASP A 79 -6.26 6.55 -8.88
C ASP A 79 -5.16 7.09 -7.98
N ASN A 80 -5.21 8.34 -7.52
CA ASN A 80 -4.14 8.86 -6.68
C ASN A 80 -4.44 8.73 -5.18
N VAL A 81 -3.36 8.56 -4.42
CA VAL A 81 -3.39 8.46 -2.97
C VAL A 81 -2.28 9.31 -2.35
N GLN A 82 -2.54 9.75 -1.12
CA GLN A 82 -1.55 10.39 -0.26
C GLN A 82 -1.30 9.50 0.95
N ILE A 83 -0.06 9.46 1.42
CA ILE A 83 0.26 8.80 2.68
C ILE A 83 -0.14 9.69 3.87
N THR A 84 -0.58 9.08 4.96
CA THR A 84 -0.87 9.79 6.21
C THR A 84 0.25 9.64 7.23
N SER A 85 0.25 10.50 8.24
CA SER A 85 1.10 10.33 9.43
C SER A 85 0.86 8.98 10.12
N ASP A 86 -0.37 8.46 10.12
CA ASP A 86 -0.70 7.16 10.72
C ASP A 86 -0.08 6.00 9.94
N GLY A 87 -0.05 6.08 8.60
CA GLY A 87 0.62 5.12 7.74
C GLY A 87 2.13 5.07 8.01
N ILE A 88 2.77 6.24 8.09
CA ILE A 88 4.19 6.37 8.42
C ILE A 88 4.49 5.77 9.81
N ASN A 89 3.66 6.10 10.81
CA ASN A 89 3.80 5.59 12.16
C ASN A 89 3.63 4.07 12.23
N ALA A 90 2.67 3.51 11.50
CA ALA A 90 2.44 2.06 11.43
C ALA A 90 3.65 1.34 10.81
N PHE A 91 4.20 1.88 9.72
CA PHE A 91 5.42 1.35 9.10
C PHE A 91 6.61 1.36 10.06
N ASN A 92 6.87 2.50 10.72
CA ASN A 92 7.98 2.63 11.66
C ASN A 92 7.86 1.68 12.86
N LYS A 93 6.64 1.48 13.39
CA LYS A 93 6.41 0.49 14.46
C LYS A 93 6.79 -0.92 14.01
N LEU A 94 6.33 -1.35 12.84
CA LEU A 94 6.61 -2.67 12.30
C LEU A 94 8.10 -2.87 11.97
N LYS A 95 8.76 -1.84 11.44
CA LYS A 95 10.20 -1.85 11.14
C LYS A 95 11.05 -2.02 12.40
N ASN A 96 10.68 -1.34 13.50
CA ASN A 96 11.41 -1.38 14.77
C ASN A 96 11.10 -2.63 15.63
N THR A 97 10.18 -3.50 15.19
CA THR A 97 9.85 -4.75 15.89
C THR A 97 10.56 -5.96 15.26
N LYS A 98 11.36 -5.77 14.21
CA LYS A 98 12.21 -6.77 13.57
C LYS A 98 13.68 -6.49 13.89
#